data_AF-A0A2W2GUA5-F1
#
_entry.id   AF-A0A2W2GUA5-F1
#
_cell.length_a   1.000
_cell.length_b   1.000
_cell.length_c   1.000
_cell.angle_alpha   90.00
_cell.angle_beta   90.00
_cell.angle_gamma   90.00
#
_symmetry.space_group_name_H-M   'P 1'
#
loop_
_entity.id
_entity.type
_entity.pdbx_description
1 polymer ?
#
loop_
_entity_poly.entity_id
_entity_poly.type
_entity_poly.pdbx_seq_one_letter_code
_entity_poly.pdbx_strand_id
1 'polypeptide(L)'
;MIESARARDVAGLVQAVRAGGRVRYLFFWGHRPTGERVLVEAGPTDRIWGIGMTASDVRAERPHEWAGRNLLGFALMEARAVLAGAPG
;
A
#
# COMPACT_ATOMS: atom_id res chain seq x y z
N MET A 1 23.76 0.07 3.49
CA MET A 1 22.61 0.12 4.43
C MET A 1 21.96 1.48 4.26
N ILE A 2 20.72 1.53 3.76
CA ILE A 2 19.94 2.78 3.72
C ILE A 2 18.88 2.63 4.80
N GLU A 3 18.98 3.47 5.82
CA GLU A 3 18.05 3.58 6.93
C GLU A 3 16.62 3.76 6.41
N SER A 4 15.69 3.07 7.06
CA SER A 4 14.24 3.19 6.88
C SER A 4 13.84 4.67 6.83
N ALA A 5 13.60 5.20 5.63
CA ALA A 5 13.22 6.59 5.47
C ALA A 5 11.87 6.82 6.17
N ARG A 6 11.90 7.75 7.12
CA ARG A 6 10.80 8.19 8.00
C ARG A 6 9.69 8.91 7.22
N ALA A 7 9.01 8.24 6.32
CA ALA A 7 7.76 8.77 5.77
C ALA A 7 6.71 8.76 6.90
N ARG A 8 6.42 9.95 7.45
CA ARG A 8 5.43 10.13 8.53
C ARG A 8 4.04 10.51 8.02
N ASP A 9 3.91 10.67 6.72
CA ASP A 9 2.68 11.05 6.02
C ASP A 9 2.64 10.41 4.62
N VAL A 10 1.47 10.51 3.98
CA VAL A 10 1.22 9.95 2.65
C VAL A 10 2.11 10.60 1.60
N ALA A 11 2.32 11.91 1.68
CA ALA A 11 3.15 12.65 0.73
C ALA A 11 4.62 12.19 0.76
N GLY A 12 5.18 12.01 1.95
CA GLY A 12 6.53 11.49 2.17
C GLY A 12 6.68 10.05 1.70
N LEU A 13 5.66 9.21 1.90
CA LEU A 13 5.67 7.84 1.40
C LEU A 13 5.67 7.81 -0.14
N VAL A 14 4.82 8.61 -0.78
CA VAL A 14 4.74 8.72 -2.24
C VAL A 14 6.08 9.17 -2.83
N GLN A 15 6.72 10.17 -2.23
CA GLN A 15 8.03 10.64 -2.68
C GLN A 15 9.12 9.57 -2.51
N ALA A 16 9.13 8.85 -1.38
CA ALA A 16 10.08 7.77 -1.14
C ALA A 16 9.94 6.63 -2.16
N VAL A 17 8.71 6.25 -2.51
CA VAL A 17 8.44 5.22 -3.53
C VAL A 17 8.86 5.70 -4.91
N ARG A 18 8.54 6.95 -5.29
CA ARG A 18 8.97 7.55 -6.57
C ARG A 18 10.48 7.64 -6.71
N ALA A 19 11.19 7.86 -5.60
CA ALA A 19 12.65 7.89 -5.56
C ALA A 19 13.30 6.50 -5.59
N GLY A 20 12.53 5.41 -5.73
CA GLY A 20 13.03 4.03 -5.78
C GLY A 20 13.33 3.41 -4.41
N GLY A 21 12.78 3.99 -3.33
CA GLY A 21 12.88 3.43 -1.99
C GLY A 21 12.19 2.07 -1.86
N ARG A 22 12.80 1.13 -1.14
CA ARG A 22 12.19 -0.18 -0.82
C ARG A 22 11.20 -0.05 0.34
N VAL A 23 9.93 -0.40 0.09
CA VAL A 23 8.87 -0.47 1.11
C VAL A 23 8.31 -1.91 1.20
N ARG A 24 7.73 -2.28 2.34
CA ARG A 24 7.13 -3.61 2.55
C ARG A 24 5.62 -3.56 2.32
N TYR A 25 5.09 -4.45 1.46
CA TYR A 25 3.66 -4.56 1.17
C TYR A 25 2.98 -5.66 2.01
N LEU A 26 1.66 -5.55 2.20
CA LEU A 26 0.80 -6.60 2.76
C LEU A 26 -0.51 -6.73 1.97
N PHE A 27 -0.76 -7.93 1.47
CA PHE A 27 -2.02 -8.32 0.84
C PHE A 27 -2.91 -8.96 1.93
N PHE A 28 -4.17 -8.50 2.09
CA PHE A 28 -4.88 -8.59 3.39
C PHE A 28 -6.05 -9.59 3.49
N TRP A 29 -6.11 -10.62 2.65
CA TRP A 29 -7.11 -11.70 2.78
C TRP A 29 -6.82 -12.68 3.94
N GLY A 30 -6.52 -12.18 5.14
CA GLY A 30 -6.29 -12.99 6.33
C GLY A 30 -6.40 -12.19 7.62
N HIS A 31 -6.88 -12.83 8.70
CA HIS A 31 -7.16 -12.24 10.02
C HIS A 31 -5.91 -11.83 10.83
N ARG A 32 -4.80 -11.52 10.16
CA ARG A 32 -3.57 -11.10 10.82
C ARG A 32 -3.54 -9.58 10.94
N PRO A 33 -3.08 -9.04 12.08
CA PRO A 33 -2.83 -7.61 12.22
C PRO A 33 -1.97 -7.09 11.06
N THR A 34 -2.43 -6.02 10.44
CA THR A 34 -1.78 -5.48 9.25
C THR A 34 -0.52 -4.66 9.59
N GLY A 35 -0.38 -4.24 10.85
CA GLY A 35 0.72 -3.40 11.33
C GLY A 35 0.79 -2.10 10.54
N GLU A 36 2.00 -1.68 10.17
CA GLU A 36 2.25 -0.48 9.36
C GLU A 36 2.35 -0.78 7.85
N ARG A 37 2.01 -2.00 7.41
CA ARG A 37 2.20 -2.40 6.02
C ARG A 37 1.17 -1.74 5.10
N VAL A 38 1.57 -1.54 3.85
CA VAL A 38 0.70 -1.04 2.77
C VAL A 38 -0.30 -2.11 2.40
N LEU A 39 -1.59 -1.80 2.51
CA LEU A 39 -2.67 -2.71 2.13
C LEU A 39 -2.93 -2.65 0.63
N VAL A 40 -3.02 -3.82 0.00
CA VAL A 40 -3.22 -3.95 -1.44
C VAL A 40 -4.35 -4.91 -1.77
N GLU A 41 -5.34 -4.43 -2.52
CA GLU A 41 -6.40 -5.23 -3.14
C GLU A 41 -5.89 -5.70 -4.52
N ALA A 42 -5.85 -7.02 -4.72
CA ALA A 42 -5.20 -7.67 -5.86
C ALA A 42 -6.20 -8.35 -6.80
N GLY A 43 -7.21 -7.58 -7.21
CA GLY A 43 -8.16 -7.95 -8.25
C GLY A 43 -7.60 -7.68 -9.66
N PRO A 44 -7.46 -8.70 -10.53
CA PRO A 44 -6.95 -8.50 -11.90
C PRO A 44 -7.87 -7.67 -12.80
N THR A 45 -9.16 -7.62 -12.48
CA THR A 45 -10.17 -6.86 -13.24
C THR A 45 -10.52 -5.53 -12.58
N ASP A 46 -10.17 -5.33 -11.32
CA ASP A 46 -10.49 -4.11 -10.58
C ASP A 46 -9.33 -3.12 -10.65
N ARG A 47 -9.53 -2.04 -11.42
CA ARG A 47 -8.55 -0.97 -11.59
C ARG A 47 -8.87 0.29 -10.77
N ILE A 48 -10.00 0.33 -10.09
CA ILE A 48 -10.42 1.48 -9.27
C ILE A 48 -10.11 1.19 -7.81
N TRP A 49 -10.66 0.11 -7.28
CA TRP A 49 -10.46 -0.30 -5.90
C TRP A 49 -9.24 -1.20 -5.73
N GLY A 50 -8.86 -1.91 -6.81
CA GLY A 50 -7.70 -2.80 -6.88
C GLY A 50 -6.51 -2.28 -7.69
N ILE A 51 -5.46 -3.10 -7.77
CA ILE A 51 -4.25 -2.83 -8.57
C ILE A 51 -4.35 -3.29 -10.03
N GLY A 52 -5.47 -3.92 -10.43
CA GLY A 52 -5.64 -4.46 -11.78
C GLY A 52 -4.71 -5.63 -12.10
N MET A 53 -4.23 -6.35 -11.08
CA MET A 53 -3.28 -7.45 -11.19
C MET A 53 -3.57 -8.50 -10.11
N THR A 54 -3.21 -9.76 -10.35
CA THR A 54 -3.25 -10.81 -9.32
C THR A 54 -2.09 -10.64 -8.34
N ALA A 55 -2.26 -11.12 -7.11
CA ALA A 55 -1.20 -11.08 -6.09
C ALA A 55 0.05 -11.92 -6.46
N SER A 56 -0.10 -12.88 -7.38
CA SER A 56 0.99 -13.72 -7.88
C SER A 56 1.82 -13.07 -8.98
N ASP A 57 1.38 -11.94 -9.55
CA ASP A 57 2.15 -11.22 -10.54
C ASP A 57 3.36 -10.54 -9.87
N VAL A 58 4.56 -10.74 -10.39
CA VAL A 58 5.80 -10.12 -9.86
C VAL A 58 5.74 -8.58 -9.82
N ARG A 59 4.87 -7.99 -10.64
CA ARG A 59 4.63 -6.53 -10.69
C ARG A 59 3.69 -6.06 -9.60
N ALA A 60 2.95 -6.96 -8.92
CA ALA A 60 2.06 -6.59 -7.83
C ALA A 60 2.81 -5.93 -6.65
N GLU A 61 4.10 -6.23 -6.48
CA GLU A 61 4.97 -5.59 -5.50
C GLU A 61 5.59 -4.27 -5.98
N ARG A 62 5.21 -3.78 -7.16
CA ARG A 62 5.80 -2.60 -7.82
C ARG A 62 4.70 -1.58 -8.13
N PRO A 63 4.40 -0.64 -7.24
CA PRO A 63 3.26 0.28 -7.40
C PRO A 63 3.30 1.15 -8.65
N HIS A 64 4.48 1.44 -9.17
CA HIS A 64 4.65 2.19 -10.41
C HIS A 64 4.24 1.38 -11.66
N GLU A 65 4.10 0.06 -11.52
CA GLU A 65 3.64 -0.85 -12.58
C GLU A 65 2.17 -1.24 -12.43
N TRP A 66 1.48 -0.79 -11.38
CA TRP A 66 0.07 -1.12 -11.18
C TRP A 66 -0.81 -0.53 -12.29
N ALA A 67 -1.74 -1.35 -12.78
CA ALA A 67 -2.74 -0.92 -13.75
C ALA A 67 -3.99 -0.31 -13.08
N GLY A 68 -4.03 -0.33 -11.75
CA GLY A 68 -5.15 0.13 -10.93
C GLY A 68 -4.73 1.05 -9.78
N ARG A 69 -5.72 1.65 -9.13
CA ARG A 69 -5.53 2.73 -8.15
C ARG A 69 -5.46 2.26 -6.70
N ASN A 70 -5.84 1.02 -6.38
CA ASN A 70 -5.84 0.48 -5.01
C ASN A 70 -6.59 1.36 -3.98
N LEU A 71 -7.70 2.00 -4.37
CA LEU A 71 -8.43 2.91 -3.47
C LEU A 71 -8.91 2.22 -2.17
N LEU A 72 -9.25 0.93 -2.24
CA LEU A 72 -9.67 0.18 -1.06
C LEU A 72 -8.53 0.06 -0.05
N GLY A 73 -7.32 -0.26 -0.52
CA GLY A 73 -6.14 -0.32 0.34
C GLY A 73 -5.87 0.99 1.05
N PHE A 74 -5.97 2.12 0.35
CA PHE A 74 -5.80 3.45 0.94
C PHE A 74 -6.87 3.79 1.98
N ALA A 75 -8.14 3.58 1.66
CA ALA A 75 -9.25 3.84 2.59
C ALA A 75 -9.12 3.04 3.89
N LEU A 76 -8.70 1.77 3.80
CA LEU A 76 -8.49 0.92 4.98
C LEU A 76 -7.31 1.38 5.84
N MET A 77 -6.26 1.92 5.23
CA MET A 77 -5.12 2.47 5.97
C MET A 77 -5.48 3.77 6.69
N GLU A 78 -6.30 4.61 6.08
CA GLU A 78 -6.86 5.81 6.71
C GLU A 78 -7.76 5.43 7.89
N ALA A 79 -8.69 4.50 7.70
CA ALA A 79 -9.54 3.98 8.77
C ALA A 79 -8.71 3.41 9.94
N ARG A 80 -7.63 2.67 9.64
CA ARG A 80 -6.69 2.17 10.66
C ARG A 80 -6.03 3.30 11.45
N ALA A 81 -5.62 4.38 10.79
CA ALA A 81 -5.00 5.53 11.45
C ALA A 81 -5.97 6.24 12.40
N VAL A 82 -7.21 6.48 11.94
CA VAL A 82 -8.27 7.10 12.75
C VAL A 82 -8.57 6.27 13.98
N LEU A 83 -8.74 4.95 13.82
CA LEU A 83 -9.02 4.03 14.94
C LEU A 83 -7.84 3.92 15.93
N ALA A 84 -6.62 4.17 15.47
CA ALA A 84 -5.43 4.20 16.32
C ALA A 84 -5.23 5.54 17.05
N GLY A 85 -6.07 6.55 16.80
CA GLY A 85 -5.97 7.88 17.41
C GLY A 85 -4.90 8.78 16.79
N ALA A 86 -4.42 8.48 15.58
CA ALA A 86 -3.56 9.38 14.83
C ALA A 86 -4.39 10.50 14.16
N PRO A 87 -3.92 11.76 14.13
CA PRO A 87 -4.60 12.81 13.37
C PRO A 87 -4.58 12.48 11.87
N GLY A 88 -5.73 12.69 11.21
CA GLY A 88 -5.93 12.47 9.77
C GLY A 88 -5.35 13.56 8.90
#